data_AF-A0A970WGH4-F1
#
_entry.id   AF-A0A970WGH4-F1
#
_cell.length_a   1.000
_cell.length_b   1.000
_cell.length_c   1.000
_cell.angle_alpha   90.00
_cell.angle_beta   90.00
_cell.angle_gamma   90.00
#
_symmetry.space_group_name_H-M   'P 1'
#
loop_
_entity.id
_entity.type
_entity.pdbx_description
1 polymer ?
#
loop_
_entity_poly.entity_id
_entity_poly.type
_entity_poly.pdbx_seq_one_letter_code
_entity_poly.pdbx_strand_id
1 'polypeptide(L)'
;MSKNPRTRETQRRTAEKLREAEARIAELTVEVEFLQGSVERYKNRRPQRSRLPETRQAITHKFSISGHEGYITVGLFEDGSPGEVFIRMAKMGSTVRGLVDTIAVLTSLALQYDVPLENLARKFRHTRFEPSGYTTNPDIKRVTSIVDYIFAWLSETFPRCSESDASRTDTTQ
;
A
#
# COMPACT_ATOMS: atom_id res chain seq x y z
N MET A 1 -58.23 -0.26 45.47
CA MET A 1 -56.91 0.39 45.32
C MET A 1 -56.65 0.64 43.84
N SER A 2 -56.64 1.91 43.47
CA SER A 2 -56.66 2.42 42.08
C SER A 2 -55.38 2.07 41.31
N LYS A 3 -55.50 1.33 40.20
CA LYS A 3 -54.39 1.11 39.27
C LYS A 3 -54.20 2.40 38.46
N ASN A 4 -53.23 3.22 38.86
CA ASN A 4 -52.95 4.54 38.30
C ASN A 4 -52.63 4.43 36.79
N PRO A 5 -53.40 5.09 35.89
CA PRO A 5 -53.30 4.89 34.43
C PRO A 5 -51.96 5.35 33.84
N ARG A 6 -51.29 6.34 34.45
CA ARG A 6 -49.97 6.83 34.01
C ARG A 6 -48.87 5.76 34.09
N THR A 7 -48.93 4.84 35.06
CA THR A 7 -47.89 3.82 35.24
C THR A 7 -47.91 2.75 34.15
N ARG A 8 -49.09 2.44 33.59
CA ARG A 8 -49.25 1.47 32.49
C ARG A 8 -48.77 2.00 31.16
N GLU A 9 -48.90 3.30 30.93
CA GLU A 9 -48.50 3.95 29.69
C GLU A 9 -46.97 4.11 29.61
N THR A 10 -46.33 4.47 30.72
CA THR A 10 -44.86 4.48 30.83
C THR A 10 -44.29 3.08 30.64
N GLN A 11 -44.91 2.05 31.24
CA GLN A 11 -44.51 0.64 31.09
C GLN A 11 -44.65 0.11 29.65
N ARG A 12 -45.66 0.56 28.90
CA ARG A 12 -45.82 0.20 27.48
C ARG A 12 -44.75 0.84 26.61
N ARG A 13 -44.44 2.13 26.82
CA ARG A 13 -43.37 2.84 26.10
C ARG A 13 -41.98 2.26 26.38
N THR A 14 -41.69 1.87 27.63
CA THR A 14 -40.42 1.18 27.93
C THR A 14 -40.35 -0.19 27.30
N ALA A 15 -41.44 -0.97 27.28
CA ALA A 15 -41.46 -2.28 26.62
C ALA A 15 -41.27 -2.18 25.10
N GLU A 16 -41.85 -1.16 24.46
CA GLU A 16 -41.71 -0.91 23.03
C GLU A 16 -40.27 -0.49 22.66
N LYS A 17 -39.66 0.41 23.44
CA LYS A 17 -38.25 0.77 23.31
C LYS A 17 -37.31 -0.40 23.55
N LEU A 18 -37.65 -1.29 24.50
CA LEU A 18 -36.86 -2.49 24.77
C LEU A 18 -36.88 -3.42 23.56
N ARG A 19 -38.06 -3.61 22.95
CA ARG A 19 -38.23 -4.45 21.76
C ARG A 19 -37.53 -3.88 20.53
N GLU A 20 -37.56 -2.57 20.36
CA GLU A 20 -36.82 -1.88 19.29
C GLU A 20 -35.30 -2.01 19.49
N ALA A 21 -34.82 -1.86 20.73
CA ALA A 21 -33.42 -2.08 21.07
C ALA A 21 -32.99 -3.53 20.86
N GLU A 22 -33.83 -4.51 21.24
CA GLU A 22 -33.59 -5.93 21.02
C GLU A 22 -33.53 -6.28 19.53
N ALA A 23 -34.42 -5.71 18.71
CA ALA A 23 -34.38 -5.88 17.26
C ALA A 23 -33.10 -5.29 16.65
N ARG A 24 -32.68 -4.11 17.12
CA ARG A 24 -31.44 -3.48 16.66
C ARG A 24 -30.19 -4.23 17.09
N ILE A 25 -30.19 -4.82 18.30
CA ILE A 25 -29.11 -5.68 18.79
C ILE A 25 -29.01 -6.94 17.92
N ALA A 26 -30.15 -7.57 17.59
CA ALA A 26 -30.17 -8.76 16.74
C ALA A 26 -29.60 -8.49 15.33
N GLU A 27 -29.96 -7.35 14.73
CA GLU A 27 -29.41 -6.93 13.43
C GLU A 27 -27.89 -6.68 13.51
N LEU A 28 -27.44 -5.94 14.53
CA LEU A 28 -26.01 -5.65 14.73
C LEU A 28 -25.18 -6.90 15.03
N THR A 29 -25.74 -7.90 15.74
CA THR A 29 -25.02 -9.16 16.00
C THR A 29 -24.74 -9.93 14.71
N VAL A 30 -25.69 -9.97 13.77
CA VAL A 30 -25.50 -10.62 12.47
C VAL A 30 -24.40 -9.92 11.66
N GLU A 31 -24.40 -8.58 11.66
CA GLU A 31 -23.37 -7.80 10.96
C GLU A 31 -21.97 -8.01 11.58
N VAL A 32 -21.88 -8.03 12.92
CA VAL A 32 -20.60 -8.27 13.61
C VAL A 32 -20.07 -9.67 13.29
N GLU A 33 -20.91 -10.69 13.26
CA GLU A 33 -20.50 -12.06 12.88
C GLU A 33 -19.98 -12.12 11.44
N PHE A 34 -20.65 -11.43 10.52
CA PHE A 34 -20.20 -11.34 9.12
C PHE A 34 -18.84 -10.63 8.99
N LEU A 35 -18.66 -9.52 9.69
CA LEU A 35 -17.40 -8.77 9.72
C LEU A 35 -16.28 -9.59 10.37
N GLN A 36 -16.56 -10.30 11.46
CA GLN A 36 -15.61 -11.21 12.09
C GLN A 36 -15.18 -12.32 11.13
N GLY A 37 -16.12 -12.95 10.41
CA GLY A 37 -15.81 -13.93 9.38
C GLY A 37 -14.94 -13.36 8.25
N SER A 38 -15.19 -12.12 7.84
CA SER A 38 -14.39 -11.43 6.82
C SER A 38 -12.97 -11.11 7.31
N VAL A 39 -12.83 -10.65 8.56
CA VAL A 39 -11.54 -10.39 9.21
C VAL A 39 -10.74 -11.69 9.35
N GLU A 40 -11.38 -12.79 9.71
CA GLU A 40 -10.70 -14.08 9.87
C GLU A 40 -10.23 -14.64 8.51
N ARG A 41 -11.01 -14.46 7.44
CA ARG A 41 -10.56 -14.75 6.07
C ARG A 41 -9.38 -13.89 5.65
N TYR A 42 -9.40 -12.61 6.00
CA TYR A 42 -8.29 -11.69 5.70
C TYR A 42 -7.01 -12.10 6.46
N LYS A 43 -7.12 -12.41 7.75
CA LYS A 43 -5.99 -12.88 8.59
C LYS A 43 -5.39 -14.19 8.09
N ASN A 44 -6.22 -15.10 7.60
CA ASN A 44 -5.77 -16.41 7.11
C ASN A 44 -5.35 -16.41 5.65
N ARG A 45 -5.47 -15.28 4.93
CA ARG A 45 -4.97 -15.14 3.57
C ARG A 45 -3.44 -15.09 3.64
N ARG A 46 -2.79 -16.18 3.26
CA ARG A 46 -1.33 -16.17 3.06
C ARG A 46 -1.02 -15.20 1.92
N PRO A 47 -0.06 -14.27 2.07
CA PRO A 47 0.31 -13.38 0.99
C PRO A 47 0.81 -14.25 -0.17
N GLN A 48 0.06 -14.25 -1.28
CA GLN A 48 0.38 -15.04 -2.44
C GLN A 48 1.19 -14.17 -3.39
N ARG A 49 2.39 -14.64 -3.73
CA ARG A 49 3.26 -13.91 -4.65
C ARG A 49 2.61 -13.84 -6.03
N SER A 50 2.30 -12.63 -6.48
CA SER A 50 1.91 -12.36 -7.86
C SER A 50 3.17 -12.40 -8.73
N ARG A 51 3.19 -13.34 -9.69
CA ARG A 51 4.33 -13.49 -10.61
C ARG A 51 4.09 -12.63 -11.85
N LEU A 52 5.11 -11.89 -12.26
CA LEU A 52 5.05 -11.15 -13.52
C LEU A 52 5.20 -12.10 -14.72
N PRO A 53 4.55 -11.79 -15.86
CA PRO A 53 4.70 -12.57 -17.09
C PRO A 53 6.13 -12.46 -17.65
N GLU A 54 6.56 -13.46 -18.41
CA GLU A 54 7.91 -13.50 -19.00
C GLU A 54 8.19 -12.30 -19.92
N THR A 55 7.19 -11.86 -20.67
CA THR A 55 7.22 -10.64 -21.49
C THR A 55 6.32 -9.59 -20.85
N ARG A 56 6.86 -8.41 -20.59
CA ARG A 56 6.16 -7.32 -19.89
C ARG A 56 6.65 -5.96 -20.37
N GLN A 57 5.83 -4.93 -20.15
CA GLN A 57 6.25 -3.55 -20.36
C GLN A 57 7.22 -3.12 -19.26
N ALA A 58 8.19 -2.28 -19.61
CA ALA A 58 9.10 -1.70 -18.66
C ALA A 58 9.34 -0.21 -18.95
N ILE A 59 9.47 0.59 -17.89
CA ILE A 59 9.82 2.01 -17.97
C ILE A 59 11.25 2.17 -17.51
N THR A 60 12.10 2.75 -18.36
CA THR A 60 13.48 3.07 -18.01
C THR A 60 13.66 4.58 -17.89
N HIS A 61 14.24 5.01 -16.78
CA HIS A 61 14.54 6.40 -16.49
C HIS A 61 16.02 6.59 -16.20
N LYS A 62 16.65 7.53 -16.91
CA LYS A 62 18.03 7.94 -16.65
C LYS A 62 18.04 9.03 -15.60
N PHE A 63 18.92 8.89 -14.61
CA PHE A 63 19.09 9.90 -13.58
C PHE A 63 20.57 10.19 -13.31
N SER A 64 20.84 11.34 -12.72
CA SER A 64 22.18 11.74 -12.27
C SER A 64 22.06 12.42 -10.90
N ILE A 65 22.88 11.97 -9.94
CA ILE A 65 22.95 12.53 -8.58
C ILE A 65 24.40 12.93 -8.34
N SER A 66 24.66 14.23 -8.16
CA SER A 66 26.00 14.76 -7.91
C SER A 66 27.08 14.25 -8.88
N GLY A 67 26.73 14.08 -10.16
CA GLY A 67 27.62 13.58 -11.21
C GLY A 67 27.69 12.05 -11.33
N HIS A 68 27.01 11.29 -10.47
CA HIS A 68 26.83 9.84 -10.61
C HIS A 68 25.61 9.53 -11.46
N GLU A 69 25.85 9.00 -12.65
CA GLU A 69 24.77 8.58 -13.56
C GLU A 69 24.30 7.15 -13.28
N GLY A 70 22.98 6.97 -13.37
CA GLY A 70 22.32 5.69 -13.25
C GLY A 70 21.06 5.58 -14.10
N TYR A 71 20.53 4.36 -14.15
CA TYR A 71 19.28 4.02 -14.80
C TYR A 71 18.41 3.26 -13.80
N ILE A 72 17.15 3.66 -13.70
CA ILE A 72 16.10 2.90 -13.03
C ILE A 72 15.30 2.22 -14.12
N THR A 73 15.00 0.94 -13.97
CA THR A 73 14.09 0.21 -14.87
C THR A 73 13.02 -0.45 -14.04
N VAL A 74 11.76 -0.14 -14.34
CA VAL A 74 10.60 -0.67 -13.62
C VAL A 74 9.84 -1.58 -14.55
N GLY A 75 9.68 -2.84 -14.18
CA GLY A 75 8.79 -3.78 -14.86
C GLY A 75 7.36 -3.59 -14.37
N LEU A 76 6.41 -3.49 -15.30
CA LEU A 76 5.01 -3.27 -15.00
C LEU A 76 4.21 -4.57 -15.03
N PHE A 77 3.17 -4.62 -14.22
CA PHE A 77 2.06 -5.56 -14.37
C PHE A 77 1.15 -5.14 -15.53
N GLU A 78 0.21 -6.01 -15.92
CA GLU A 78 -0.76 -5.73 -17.00
C GLU A 78 -1.68 -4.54 -16.69
N ASP A 79 -1.89 -4.24 -15.40
CA ASP A 79 -2.66 -3.08 -14.95
C ASP A 79 -1.85 -1.77 -14.92
N GLY A 80 -0.57 -1.81 -15.31
CA GLY A 80 0.34 -0.66 -15.29
C GLY A 80 0.94 -0.36 -13.92
N SER A 81 0.67 -1.18 -12.89
CA SER A 81 1.30 -1.04 -11.58
C SER A 81 2.77 -1.53 -11.60
N PRO A 82 3.65 -0.96 -10.76
CA PRO A 82 5.05 -1.38 -10.71
C PRO A 82 5.20 -2.73 -10.00
N GLY A 83 5.83 -3.70 -10.66
CA GLY A 83 6.04 -5.03 -10.08
C GLY A 83 7.49 -5.42 -9.83
N GLU A 84 8.43 -4.83 -10.56
CA GLU A 84 9.86 -5.06 -10.35
C GLU A 84 10.64 -3.77 -10.57
N VAL A 85 11.73 -3.61 -9.81
CA VAL A 85 12.61 -2.45 -9.88
C VAL A 85 14.04 -2.94 -10.03
N PHE A 86 14.72 -2.45 -11.05
CA PHE A 86 16.13 -2.67 -11.31
C PHE A 86 16.87 -1.35 -11.34
N ILE A 87 18.07 -1.33 -10.77
CA ILE A 87 18.89 -0.12 -10.69
C ILE A 87 20.26 -0.47 -11.26
N ARG A 88 20.76 0.37 -12.16
CA ARG A 88 22.12 0.24 -12.70
C ARG A 88 22.84 1.57 -12.57
N MET A 89 24.09 1.55 -12.11
CA MET A 89 24.95 2.74 -12.04
C MET A 89 26.30 2.47 -12.68
N ALA A 90 26.87 3.49 -13.33
CA ALA A 90 28.10 3.35 -14.11
C ALA A 90 29.37 3.35 -13.24
N LYS A 91 29.38 4.06 -12.11
CA LYS A 91 30.59 4.33 -11.31
C LYS A 91 30.34 4.18 -9.80
N MET A 92 29.94 2.99 -9.36
CA MET A 92 29.84 2.65 -7.94
C MET A 92 30.80 1.53 -7.56
N GLY A 93 31.33 1.60 -6.33
CA GLY A 93 32.08 0.50 -5.74
C GLY A 93 31.21 -0.76 -5.58
N SER A 94 31.83 -1.94 -5.56
CA SER A 94 31.15 -3.24 -5.52
C SER A 94 30.21 -3.39 -4.31
N THR A 95 30.61 -2.88 -3.13
CA THR A 95 29.80 -2.94 -1.91
C THR A 95 28.51 -2.14 -2.05
N VAL A 96 28.59 -0.89 -2.53
CA VAL A 96 27.41 -0.03 -2.69
C VAL A 96 26.48 -0.59 -3.76
N ARG A 97 27.06 -1.08 -4.87
CA ARG A 97 26.27 -1.75 -5.90
C ARG A 97 25.52 -2.97 -5.36
N GLY A 98 26.18 -3.83 -4.59
CA GLY A 98 25.53 -5.00 -3.98
C GLY A 98 24.38 -4.63 -3.05
N LEU A 99 24.54 -3.57 -2.25
CA LEU A 99 23.47 -3.07 -1.37
C LEU A 99 22.28 -2.53 -2.18
N VAL A 100 22.54 -1.73 -3.21
CA VAL A 100 21.49 -1.15 -4.07
C VAL A 100 20.75 -2.26 -4.85
N ASP A 101 21.48 -3.23 -5.41
CA ASP A 101 20.90 -4.37 -6.10
C ASP A 101 20.02 -5.20 -5.16
N THR A 102 20.47 -5.41 -3.92
CA THR A 102 19.68 -6.12 -2.88
C THR A 102 18.40 -5.35 -2.55
N ILE A 103 18.47 -4.03 -2.42
CA ILE A 103 17.27 -3.20 -2.16
C ILE A 103 16.30 -3.25 -3.35
N ALA A 104 16.81 -3.25 -4.59
CA ALA A 104 16.01 -3.39 -5.79
C ALA A 104 15.23 -4.73 -5.78
N VAL A 105 15.91 -5.83 -5.45
CA VAL A 105 15.30 -7.17 -5.34
C VAL A 105 14.29 -7.23 -4.21
N LEU A 106 14.59 -6.68 -3.03
CA LEU A 106 13.66 -6.65 -1.90
C LEU A 106 12.41 -5.84 -2.21
N THR A 107 12.57 -4.69 -2.89
CA THR A 107 11.45 -3.84 -3.30
C THR A 107 10.59 -4.56 -4.34
N SER A 108 11.21 -5.23 -5.31
CA SER A 108 10.50 -6.06 -6.30
C SER A 108 9.70 -7.16 -5.63
N LEU A 109 10.28 -7.83 -4.64
CA LEU A 109 9.59 -8.87 -3.88
C LEU A 109 8.41 -8.29 -3.10
N ALA A 110 8.59 -7.14 -2.43
CA ALA A 110 7.53 -6.48 -1.68
C ALA A 110 6.35 -6.10 -2.59
N LEU A 111 6.63 -5.53 -3.76
CA LEU A 111 5.59 -5.18 -4.75
C LEU A 111 4.83 -6.41 -5.25
N GLN A 112 5.51 -7.55 -5.44
CA GLN A 112 4.88 -8.81 -5.83
C GLN A 112 4.01 -9.45 -4.74
N TYR A 113 4.14 -9.01 -3.49
CA TYR A 113 3.28 -9.40 -2.37
C TYR A 113 2.24 -8.31 -2.04
N ASP A 114 1.93 -7.45 -3.01
CA ASP A 114 0.94 -6.38 -2.89
C ASP A 114 1.25 -5.39 -1.75
N VAL A 115 2.54 -5.17 -1.45
CA VAL A 115 2.92 -4.11 -0.50
C VAL A 115 2.76 -2.76 -1.18
N PRO A 116 1.94 -1.84 -0.63
CA PRO A 116 1.71 -0.55 -1.26
C PRO A 116 3.01 0.26 -1.40
N LEU A 117 3.26 0.77 -2.60
CA LEU A 117 4.45 1.56 -2.89
C LEU A 117 4.60 2.77 -1.96
N GLU A 118 3.49 3.39 -1.56
CA GLU A 118 3.50 4.52 -0.62
C GLU A 118 4.08 4.13 0.74
N ASN A 119 3.79 2.92 1.24
CA ASN A 119 4.33 2.45 2.51
C ASN A 119 5.84 2.27 2.43
N LEU A 120 6.35 1.76 1.30
CA LEU A 120 7.77 1.64 1.04
C LEU A 120 8.42 3.02 0.92
N ALA A 121 7.84 3.91 0.12
CA ALA A 121 8.35 5.26 -0.08
C ALA A 121 8.39 6.05 1.23
N ARG A 122 7.34 5.98 2.05
CA ARG A 122 7.31 6.61 3.38
C ARG A 122 8.43 6.11 4.30
N LYS A 123 8.86 4.85 4.15
CA LYS A 123 9.92 4.26 4.97
C LYS A 123 11.33 4.58 4.48
N PHE A 124 11.53 4.62 3.16
CA PHE A 124 12.85 4.72 2.55
C PHE A 124 13.23 6.14 2.09
N ARG A 125 12.25 7.03 1.91
CA ARG A 125 12.53 8.46 1.67
C ARG A 125 13.30 9.06 2.84
N HIS A 126 14.15 10.03 2.55
CA HIS A 126 15.02 10.74 3.49
C HIS A 126 16.09 9.87 4.18
N THR A 127 16.31 8.64 3.71
CA THR A 127 17.48 7.86 4.10
C THR A 127 18.75 8.58 3.62
N ARG A 128 19.78 8.61 4.47
CA ARG A 128 21.01 9.39 4.25
C ARG A 128 22.19 8.47 4.02
N PHE A 129 22.77 8.54 2.83
CA PHE A 129 24.04 7.93 2.49
C PHE A 129 24.49 8.41 1.10
N GLU A 130 25.78 8.35 0.84
CA GLU A 130 26.36 8.74 -0.45
C GLU A 130 26.02 7.72 -1.55
N PRO A 131 25.74 8.16 -2.80
CA PRO A 131 25.78 9.54 -3.29
C PRO A 131 24.54 10.37 -2.90
N SER A 132 24.77 11.60 -2.44
CA SER A 132 23.72 12.57 -2.09
C SER A 132 23.91 13.90 -2.81
N GLY A 133 22.84 14.71 -2.94
CA GLY A 133 22.94 16.06 -3.48
C GLY A 133 21.93 16.40 -4.58
N TYR A 134 22.35 17.22 -5.53
CA TYR A 134 21.47 17.73 -6.60
C TYR A 134 21.30 16.71 -7.71
N THR A 135 20.12 16.73 -8.32
CA THR A 135 19.79 15.85 -9.43
C THR A 135 19.48 16.63 -10.70
N THR A 136 19.53 15.96 -11.84
CA THR A 136 19.15 16.53 -13.15
C THR A 136 17.64 16.52 -13.39
N ASN A 137 16.86 15.87 -12.53
CA ASN A 137 15.40 15.82 -12.68
C ASN A 137 14.77 17.12 -12.13
N PRO A 138 13.98 17.86 -12.93
CA PRO A 138 13.35 19.11 -12.49
C PRO A 138 12.37 18.93 -11.31
N ASP A 139 11.72 17.78 -11.22
CA ASP A 139 10.73 17.47 -10.19
C ASP A 139 11.42 17.10 -8.86
N ILE A 140 12.60 16.49 -8.93
CA ILE A 140 13.35 16.00 -7.78
C ILE A 140 14.70 16.72 -7.69
N LYS A 141 14.70 17.97 -7.23
CA LYS A 141 15.89 18.84 -7.28
C LYS A 141 17.05 18.39 -6.38
N ARG A 142 16.75 17.85 -5.19
CA ARG A 142 17.76 17.45 -4.21
C ARG A 142 17.31 16.18 -3.48
N VAL A 143 18.26 15.27 -3.25
CA VAL A 143 18.05 14.02 -2.54
C VAL A 143 19.13 13.76 -1.50
N THR A 144 18.79 13.00 -0.47
CA THR A 144 19.72 12.64 0.60
C THR A 144 20.42 11.30 0.39
N SER A 145 19.98 10.52 -0.60
CA SER A 145 20.63 9.29 -1.06
C SER A 145 20.10 8.85 -2.43
N ILE A 146 20.75 7.85 -3.03
CA ILE A 146 20.23 7.15 -4.21
C ILE A 146 18.87 6.49 -3.94
N VAL A 147 18.67 5.88 -2.77
CA VAL A 147 17.41 5.21 -2.42
C VAL A 147 16.29 6.22 -2.23
N ASP A 148 16.59 7.36 -1.60
CA ASP A 148 15.66 8.48 -1.52
C ASP A 148 15.21 8.94 -2.92
N TYR A 149 16.14 9.06 -3.87
CA TYR A 149 15.80 9.38 -5.26
C TYR A 149 14.91 8.33 -5.91
N ILE A 150 15.24 7.05 -5.76
CA ILE A 150 14.47 5.95 -6.38
C ILE A 150 13.03 5.98 -5.88
N PHE A 151 12.83 6.04 -4.56
CA PHE A 151 11.48 6.06 -4.01
C PHE A 151 10.73 7.36 -4.27
N ALA A 152 11.41 8.51 -4.31
CA ALA A 152 10.79 9.75 -4.75
C ALA A 152 10.31 9.64 -6.20
N TRP A 153 11.15 9.17 -7.12
CA TRP A 153 10.80 9.01 -8.53
C TRP A 153 9.69 7.97 -8.73
N LEU A 154 9.72 6.85 -8.02
CA LEU A 154 8.65 5.85 -8.07
C LEU A 154 7.31 6.43 -7.59
N SER A 155 7.30 7.19 -6.48
CA SER A 155 6.07 7.83 -5.99
C SER A 155 5.49 8.85 -6.97
N GLU A 156 6.34 9.67 -7.60
CA GLU A 156 5.89 10.65 -8.61
C GLU A 156 5.40 9.97 -9.89
N THR A 157 6.05 8.87 -10.31
CA THR A 157 5.71 8.16 -11.56
C THR A 157 4.46 7.29 -11.41
N PHE A 158 4.22 6.70 -10.23
CA PHE A 158 3.12 5.78 -9.97
C PHE A 158 2.16 6.28 -8.87
N PRO A 159 1.51 7.45 -9.05
CA PRO A 159 0.65 8.04 -8.02
C PRO A 159 -0.65 7.27 -7.82
N ARG A 160 -1.14 6.53 -8.84
CA ARG A 160 -2.41 5.78 -8.78
C ARG A 160 -2.32 4.42 -8.08
N CYS A 161 -1.11 3.96 -7.78
CA CYS A 161 -0.90 2.68 -7.08
C CYS A 161 -1.30 2.76 -5.59
N SER A 162 -1.73 3.93 -5.08
CA SER A 162 -2.28 4.12 -3.74
C SER A 162 -3.80 3.94 -3.65
N GLU A 163 -4.53 4.05 -4.78
CA GLU A 163 -6.01 4.06 -4.79
C GLU A 163 -6.61 2.72 -5.23
N SER A 164 -5.88 1.92 -6.01
CA SER A 164 -6.37 0.68 -6.61
C SER A 164 -6.59 -0.48 -5.61
N ASP A 165 -6.13 -0.37 -4.37
CA ASP A 165 -6.34 -1.40 -3.33
C ASP A 165 -7.70 -1.28 -2.62
N ALA A 166 -8.36 -0.12 -2.68
CA ALA A 166 -9.66 0.07 -2.02
C ALA A 166 -10.84 -0.51 -2.83
N SER A 167 -10.65 -0.80 -4.12
CA SER A 167 -11.71 -1.29 -5.01
C SER A 167 -11.59 -2.76 -5.42
N ARG A 168 -10.49 -3.44 -5.06
CA ARG A 168 -10.26 -4.86 -5.41
C ARG A 168 -10.92 -5.88 -4.47
N THR A 169 -11.61 -5.44 -3.42
CA THR A 169 -12.35 -6.34 -2.52
C THR A 169 -13.78 -6.64 -2.96
N ASP A 170 -14.25 -6.11 -4.09
CA ASP A 170 -15.66 -6.24 -4.49
C ASP A 170 -15.84 -6.61 -5.97
N THR A 171 -15.12 -7.61 -6.45
CA THR A 171 -15.52 -8.37 -7.65
C THR A 171 -14.76 -9.70 -7.65
N THR A 172 -15.34 -10.76 -7.11
CA THR A 172 -15.31 -12.10 -7.72
C THR A 172 -16.46 -12.91 -7.14
N GLN A 173 -17.20 -13.48 -8.08
CA GLN A 173 -18.41 -14.31 -8.01
C GLN A 173 -18.34 -15.48 -7.03
#